data_AF-A0A955QPU7-F1
#
_entry.id   AF-A0A955QPU7-F1
#
_cell.length_a   1.000
_cell.length_b   1.000
_cell.length_c   1.000
_cell.angle_alpha   90.00
_cell.angle_beta   90.00
_cell.angle_gamma   90.00
#
_symmetry.space_group_name_H-M   'P 1'
#
loop_
_entity.id
_entity.type
_entity.pdbx_description
1 polymer ?
#
loop_
_entity_poly.entity_id
_entity_poly.type
_entity_poly.pdbx_seq_one_letter_code
_entity_poly.pdbx_strand_id
1 'polypeptide(L)' 'SFTHKDDNGYGGDITATLRYPITTQWMVDAGWTGRFLRTSNGTDRTFFSNGTESTIPLLQVSQDTHWFHLGVRYLW' A
#
# COMPACT_ATOMS: atom_id res chain seq x y z
N SER A 1 -17.85 16.03 -7.67
CA SER A 1 -16.60 15.27 -7.53
C SER A 1 -16.09 15.42 -6.10
N PHE A 2 -15.14 14.60 -5.65
CA PHE A 2 -14.45 14.81 -4.38
C PHE A 2 -12.94 14.75 -4.63
N THR A 3 -12.19 15.60 -3.94
CA THR A 3 -10.72 15.61 -4.01
C THR A 3 -10.18 15.42 -2.61
N HIS A 4 -9.33 14.40 -2.45
CA HIS A 4 -8.74 14.00 -1.18
C HIS A 4 -7.30 14.51 -1.09
N LYS A 5 -6.95 15.19 0.01
CA LYS A 5 -5.59 15.62 0.32
C LYS A 5 -5.31 15.28 1.77
N ASP A 6 -4.36 14.38 1.99
CA ASP A 6 -3.85 14.04 3.31
C ASP A 6 -2.44 14.62 3.46
N ASP A 7 -2.20 15.30 4.57
CA ASP A 7 -0.92 15.92 4.92
C ASP A 7 -0.16 15.11 6.00
N ASN A 8 -0.78 14.09 6.63
CA ASN A 8 -0.25 13.35 7.79
C ASN A 8 -0.52 11.82 7.73
N GLY A 9 -0.58 11.24 6.54
CA GLY A 9 -0.67 9.79 6.36
C GLY A 9 0.59 9.07 6.87
N TYR A 10 0.42 7.89 7.47
CA TYR A 10 1.53 7.00 7.81
C TYR A 10 1.31 5.63 7.17
N GLY A 11 2.42 4.94 6.91
CA GLY A 11 2.37 3.62 6.31
C GLY A 11 3.74 2.98 6.25
N GLY A 12 3.74 1.72 5.84
CA GLY A 12 4.96 0.95 5.71
C GLY A 12 4.73 -0.36 4.99
N ASP A 13 5.86 -0.99 4.66
CA ASP A 13 5.90 -2.29 4.00
C ASP A 13 6.52 -3.32 4.94
N ILE A 14 5.85 -4.46 5.10
CA ILE A 14 6.37 -5.65 5.77
C ILE A 14 6.61 -6.70 4.69
N THR A 15 7.84 -7.20 4.60
CA THR A 15 8.20 -8.24 3.62
C THR A 15 8.75 -9.46 4.33
N ALA A 16 8.19 -10.63 4.00
CA ALA A 16 8.70 -11.93 4.39
C ALA A 16 9.10 -12.72 3.14
N THR A 17 10.31 -13.30 3.15
CA THR A 17 10.82 -14.08 2.02
C THR A 17 11.40 -15.40 2.53
N LEU A 18 10.91 -16.50 1.98
CA LEU A 18 11.50 -17.83 2.10
C LEU A 18 12.42 -18.07 0.90
N ARG A 19 13.64 -18.56 1.17
CA ARG A 19 14.64 -18.86 0.15
C ARG A 19 15.12 -20.28 0.34
N TYR A 20 15.10 -21.08 -0.73
CA TYR A 20 15.59 -22.45 -0.72
C TYR A 20 16.65 -22.63 -1.81
N PRO A 21 17.91 -22.92 -1.45
CA PRO A 21 18.94 -23.22 -2.43
C PRO A 21 18.68 -24.62 -3.04
N ILE A 22 18.47 -24.67 -4.35
CA ILE A 22 18.39 -25.93 -5.10
C ILE A 22 19.80 -26.45 -5.37
N THR A 23 20.70 -25.53 -5.77
CA THR A 23 22.12 -25.77 -5.99
C THR A 23 22.93 -24.60 -5.45
N THR A 24 24.25 -24.61 -5.66
CA THR A 24 25.12 -23.45 -5.37
C THR A 24 24.80 -22.22 -6.24
N GLN A 25 24.10 -22.41 -7.36
CA GLN A 25 23.81 -21.37 -8.35
C GLN A 25 22.30 -21.10 -8.51
N TRP A 26 21.42 -22.01 -8.08
CA TRP A 26 19.98 -21.89 -8.27
C TRP A 26 19.25 -21.85 -6.94
N MET A 27 18.31 -20.92 -6.82
CA MET A 27 17.49 -20.71 -5.62
C MET A 27 16.03 -20.57 -6.00
N VAL A 28 15.13 -21.21 -5.27
CA VAL A 28 13.70 -20.87 -5.28
C VAL A 28 13.47 -19.78 -4.23
N ASP A 29 12.75 -18.73 -4.60
CA ASP A 29 12.24 -17.73 -3.66
C ASP A 29 10.72 -17.68 -3.69
N ALA A 30 10.13 -17.62 -2.51
CA ALA A 30 8.72 -17.35 -2.31
C ALA A 30 8.61 -16.23 -1.28
N GLY A 31 7.68 -15.31 -1.45
CA GLY A 31 7.52 -14.25 -0.48
C GLY A 31 6.19 -13.55 -0.54
N TRP A 32 6.00 -12.77 0.50
CA TRP A 32 4.81 -11.99 0.77
C TRP A 32 5.24 -10.59 1.20
N THR A 33 4.62 -9.58 0.59
CA THR A 33 4.76 -8.19 1.00
C THR A 33 3.39 -7.65 1.34
N GLY A 34 3.23 -7.14 2.55
CA GLY A 34 2.06 -6.38 2.97
C GLY A 34 2.40 -4.90 3.07
N ARG A 35 1.66 -4.05 2.37
CA ARG A 35 1.67 -2.59 2.55
C ARG A 35 0.43 -2.17 3.31
N PHE A 36 0.63 -1.37 4.35
CA PHE A 36 -0.46 -0.70 5.04
C PHE A 36 -0.27 0.82 4.88
N LEU A 37 -1.33 1.49 4.46
CA LEU A 37 -1.44 2.93 4.44
C LEU A 37 -2.61 3.32 5.34
N ARG A 38 -2.38 4.29 6.23
CA ARG A 38 -3.35 4.80 7.19
C ARG A 38 -3.35 6.31 7.11
N THR A 39 -4.52 6.90 6.90
CA THR A 39 -4.70 8.34 7.06
C THR A 39 -4.97 8.63 8.53
N SER A 40 -4.18 9.49 9.17
CA SER A 40 -4.36 9.81 10.59
C SER A 40 -5.29 10.99 10.83
N ASN A 41 -5.31 11.97 9.91
CA ASN A 41 -6.17 13.16 9.92
C ASN A 41 -6.13 13.84 8.53
N GLY A 42 -7.27 14.26 8.01
CA GLY A 42 -7.32 15.11 6.82
C GLY A 42 -8.71 15.72 6.59
N THR A 43 -8.93 16.36 5.44
CA THR A 43 -10.24 16.93 5.08
C THR A 43 -10.70 16.47 3.70
N ASP A 44 -11.94 15.99 3.59
CA ASP A 44 -12.56 15.70 2.31
C ASP A 44 -13.24 16.97 1.78
N ARG A 45 -12.88 17.40 0.57
CA ARG A 45 -13.62 18.46 -0.15
C ARG A 45 -14.66 17.82 -1.06
N THR A 46 -15.92 18.14 -0.80
CA THR A 46 -17.07 17.70 -1.61
C THR A 46 -17.54 18.86 -2.49
N PHE A 47 -17.59 18.64 -3.80
CA PHE A 47 -18.11 19.59 -4.78
C PHE A 47 -19.53 19.17 -5.19
N PHE A 48 -20.52 20.00 -4.85
CA PHE A 48 -21.93 19.75 -5.17
C PHE A 48 -22.28 20.25 -6.57
N SER A 49 -23.33 19.67 -7.17
CA SER A 49 -23.82 20.02 -8.51
C SER A 49 -24.30 21.47 -8.63
N ASN A 50 -24.58 22.14 -7.51
CA ASN A 50 -24.96 23.54 -7.45
C ASN A 50 -23.76 24.51 -7.34
N GLY A 51 -22.51 24.01 -7.45
CA GLY A 51 -21.29 24.81 -7.39
C GLY A 51 -20.82 25.16 -5.97
N THR A 52 -21.48 24.65 -4.93
CA THR A 52 -21.02 24.86 -3.54
C THR A 52 -19.96 23.84 -3.14
N GLU A 53 -19.09 24.23 -2.21
CA GLU A 53 -18.04 23.39 -1.63
C GLU A 53 -18.30 23.17 -0.14
N SER A 54 -18.09 21.94 0.33
CA SER A 54 -18.07 21.63 1.76
C SER A 54 -16.78 20.90 2.12
N THR A 55 -16.19 21.27 3.25
CA THR A 55 -15.03 20.62 3.82
C THR A 55 -15.47 19.90 5.09
N ILE A 56 -15.42 18.57 5.06
CA ILE A 56 -15.77 17.72 6.20
C ILE A 56 -14.52 16.98 6.71
N PRO A 57 -14.45 16.67 8.02
CA PRO A 57 -13.37 15.84 8.55
C PRO A 57 -13.30 14.52 7.78
N LEU A 58 -12.08 14.08 7.46
CA LEU A 58 -11.83 12.89 6.63
C LEU A 58 -12.65 11.68 7.10
N LEU A 59 -13.31 11.00 6.16
CA LEU A 59 -13.62 9.59 6.37
C LEU A 59 -12.29 8.85 6.50
N GLN A 60 -12.12 8.04 7.54
CA GLN A 60 -10.89 7.30 7.77
C GLN A 60 -10.60 6.40 6.56
N VAL A 61 -9.56 6.70 5.79
CA VAL A 61 -9.15 5.88 4.65
C VAL A 61 -7.97 5.02 5.09
N SER A 62 -8.18 3.70 5.03
CA SER A 62 -7.11 2.73 5.19
C SER A 62 -7.01 1.90 3.91
N GLN A 63 -5.79 1.74 3.40
CA GLN A 63 -5.53 0.83 2.30
C GLN A 63 -4.53 -0.22 2.75
N ASP A 64 -4.94 -1.48 2.62
CA ASP A 64 -4.06 -2.64 2.79
C ASP A 64 -3.89 -3.30 1.43
N THR A 65 -2.64 -3.54 1.04
CA THR A 65 -2.29 -4.22 -0.21
C THR A 65 -1.33 -5.36 0.06
N HIS A 66 -1.59 -6.50 -0.55
CA HIS A 66 -0.76 -7.69 -0.39
C HIS A 66 -0.28 -8.17 -1.76
N TRP A 67 1.03 -8.41 -1.86
CA TRP A 67 1.65 -9.05 -3.02
C TRP A 67 2.26 -10.37 -2.60
N PHE A 68 2.13 -11.36 -3.48
CA PHE A 68 2.76 -12.66 -3.34
C PHE A 68 3.66 -12.88 -4.54
N HIS A 69 4.85 -13.39 -4.30
CA HIS A 69 5.77 -13.77 -5.37
C HIS A 69 6.28 -15.19 -5.18
N LEU A 70 6.50 -15.86 -6.30
CA LEU A 70 7.18 -17.15 -6.40
C LEU A 70 8.08 -17.08 -7.62
N GLY A 71 9.35 -17.41 -7.45
CA GLY A 71 10.36 -17.28 -8.50
C GLY A 71 11.52 -18.23 -8.33
N VAL A 72 12.29 -18.36 -9.42
CA VAL A 72 13.57 -19.04 -9.44
C VAL A 72 14.63 -18.00 -9.79
N ARG A 73 15.70 -17.97 -9.01
CA ARG A 73 16.81 -17.02 -9.14
C ARG A 73 18.11 -17.77 -9.42
N TYR A 74 18.86 -17.26 -10.39
CA TYR A 74 20.24 -17.67 -10.65
C TYR A 74 21.20 -16.74 -9.89
N LEU A 75 22.18 -17.34 -9.20
CA LEU A 75 23.24 -16.65 -8.47
C LEU A 75 24.51 -16.69 -9.34
N TRP A 76 24.97 -15.50 -9.75
CA TRP A 76 26.20 -15.33 -10.53
C TRP A 76 27.42 -15.18 -9.62
#